data_AF-A0A531M6C9-F1
#
_entry.id   AF-A0A531M6C9-F1
#
_cell.length_a   1.000
_cell.length_b   1.000
_cell.length_c   1.000
_cell.angle_alpha   90.00
_cell.angle_beta   90.00
_cell.angle_gamma   90.00
#
_symmetry.space_group_name_H-M   'P 1'
#
loop_
_entity.id
_entity.type
_entity.pdbx_description
1 polymer ?
#
loop_
_entity_poly.entity_id
_entity_poly.type
_entity_poly.pdbx_seq_one_letter_code
_entity_poly.pdbx_strand_id
1 'polypeptide(L)'
;IPADQRVAMLNRLTSFVSPWQMELKTSGRILELRSNPMPDGGIVATYADISGRVEQDLALKRANESLEQRVKTRTIELTRVNEELTRVNEELAQAQMLAEEANLGKTRFLAAAGHDILQPLNAARLYCSSLIEKAGKGPAGKAAINIESSLESVETILGAVLDISRLDAGAMKPDDTAFSLDGLLRQIGND
;
A
#
# COMPACT_ATOMS: atom_id res chain seq x y z
N ILE A 1 58.03 -25.89 42.39
CA ILE A 1 57.85 -24.48 41.99
C ILE A 1 59.14 -23.74 42.36
N PRO A 2 59.89 -23.16 41.40
CA PRO A 2 61.12 -22.41 41.68
C PRO A 2 60.87 -21.21 42.62
N ALA A 3 61.89 -20.80 43.38
CA ALA A 3 61.79 -19.79 44.44
C ALA A 3 61.26 -18.42 43.94
N ASP A 4 61.64 -18.00 42.74
CA ASP A 4 61.16 -16.74 42.13
C ASP A 4 59.65 -16.74 41.86
N GLN A 5 59.07 -17.90 41.50
CA GLN A 5 57.62 -18.02 41.33
C GLN A 5 56.88 -17.96 42.67
N ARG A 6 57.48 -18.43 43.78
CA ARG A 6 56.90 -18.29 45.12
C ARG A 6 56.88 -16.84 45.58
N VAL A 7 57.96 -16.09 45.37
CA VAL A 7 58.05 -14.66 45.75
C VAL A 7 57.08 -13.82 44.91
N ALA A 8 56.97 -14.08 43.60
CA ALA A 8 56.00 -13.40 42.74
C ALA A 8 54.54 -13.70 43.13
N MET A 9 54.24 -14.92 43.59
CA MET A 9 52.89 -15.30 44.06
C MET A 9 52.56 -14.63 45.40
N LEU A 10 53.52 -14.52 46.31
CA LEU A 10 53.39 -13.83 47.60
C LEU A 10 53.20 -12.31 47.42
N ASN A 11 54.01 -11.67 46.56
CA ASN A 11 53.89 -10.23 46.29
C ASN A 11 52.54 -9.86 45.61
N ARG A 12 51.91 -10.80 44.89
CA ARG A 12 50.57 -10.61 44.29
C ARG A 12 49.44 -10.74 45.31
N LEU A 13 49.62 -11.54 46.36
CA LEU A 13 48.65 -11.64 47.46
C LEU A 13 48.65 -10.37 48.34
N THR A 14 49.73 -9.60 48.31
CA THR A 14 49.90 -8.33 49.05
C THR A 14 49.60 -7.09 48.21
N SER A 15 49.28 -7.21 46.91
CA SER A 15 48.86 -6.08 46.07
C SER A 15 47.34 -5.91 46.11
N PHE A 16 46.85 -4.97 46.93
CA PHE A 16 45.43 -4.81 47.26
C PHE A 16 44.63 -3.94 46.28
N VAL A 17 45.17 -3.63 45.10
CA VAL A 17 44.68 -2.52 44.27
C VAL A 17 43.53 -2.94 43.35
N SER A 18 43.44 -4.21 42.94
CA SER A 18 42.34 -4.74 42.13
C SER A 18 42.17 -6.25 42.30
N PRO A 19 40.94 -6.79 42.21
CA PRO A 19 40.74 -8.22 42.06
C PRO A 19 41.43 -8.71 40.78
N TRP A 20 42.03 -9.90 40.84
CA TRP A 20 42.67 -10.50 39.69
C TRP A 20 42.01 -11.83 39.35
N GLN A 21 42.00 -12.16 38.06
CA GLN A 21 41.35 -13.35 37.54
C GLN A 21 42.40 -14.39 37.15
N MET A 22 42.09 -15.66 37.38
CA MET A 22 42.93 -16.78 36.97
C MET A 22 42.08 -17.91 36.44
N GLU A 23 42.51 -18.46 35.31
CA GLU A 23 41.94 -19.69 34.77
C GLU A 23 42.67 -20.91 35.36
N LEU A 24 41.90 -21.81 35.96
CA LEU A 24 42.41 -23.09 36.42
C LEU A 24 42.59 -24.03 35.23
N LYS A 25 43.83 -24.18 34.75
CA LYS A 25 44.16 -25.06 33.60
C LYS A 25 43.63 -26.50 33.68
N THR A 26 43.38 -27.01 34.89
CA THR A 26 42.86 -28.36 35.13
C THR A 26 41.35 -28.49 34.94
N SER A 27 40.59 -27.41 35.14
CA SER A 27 39.11 -27.44 35.12
C SER A 27 38.47 -26.40 34.21
N GLY A 28 39.27 -25.48 33.64
CA GLY A 28 38.79 -24.35 32.84
C GLY A 28 38.04 -23.28 33.64
N ARG A 29 37.90 -23.44 34.96
CA ARG A 29 37.17 -22.48 35.81
C ARG A 29 37.93 -21.17 35.93
N ILE A 30 37.20 -20.08 35.86
CA ILE A 30 37.73 -18.73 36.05
C ILE A 30 37.45 -18.32 37.50
N LEU A 31 38.51 -18.16 38.28
CA LEU A 31 38.44 -17.70 39.65
C LEU A 31 38.81 -16.22 39.73
N GLU A 32 37.99 -15.44 40.42
CA GLU A 32 38.31 -14.09 40.85
C GLU A 32 38.89 -14.15 42.26
N LEU A 33 40.10 -13.62 42.41
CA LEU A 33 40.76 -13.51 43.70
C LEU A 33 40.78 -12.06 44.16
N ARG A 34 40.27 -11.84 45.37
CA ARG A 34 40.35 -10.56 46.06
C ARG A 34 41.05 -10.75 47.40
N SER A 35 42.06 -9.94 47.66
CA SER A 35 42.81 -9.92 48.91
C SER A 35 42.58 -8.57 49.58
N ASN A 36 42.28 -8.55 50.87
CA ASN A 36 42.22 -7.34 51.67
C ASN A 36 43.08 -7.50 52.94
N PRO A 37 43.79 -6.46 53.39
CA PRO A 37 44.56 -6.52 54.63
C PRO A 37 43.63 -6.49 55.85
N MET A 38 44.03 -7.17 56.93
CA MET A 38 43.35 -7.12 58.22
C MET A 38 44.08 -6.17 59.20
N PRO A 39 43.35 -5.55 60.16
CA PRO A 39 43.93 -4.57 61.09
C PRO A 39 45.09 -5.08 61.96
N ASP A 40 45.18 -6.39 62.17
CA ASP A 40 46.20 -7.09 62.96
C ASP A 40 47.45 -7.48 62.14
N GLY A 41 47.52 -7.06 60.88
CA GLY A 41 48.61 -7.43 59.96
C GLY A 41 48.38 -8.75 59.22
N GLY A 42 47.23 -9.40 59.40
CA GLY A 42 46.82 -10.55 58.59
C GLY A 42 46.32 -10.17 57.18
N ILE A 43 46.05 -11.17 56.36
CA ILE A 43 45.48 -11.03 55.01
C ILE A 43 44.26 -11.93 54.90
N VAL A 44 43.14 -11.38 54.45
CA VAL A 44 41.96 -12.18 54.06
C VAL A 44 41.88 -12.23 52.53
N ALA A 45 41.83 -13.44 51.98
CA ALA A 45 41.62 -13.66 50.56
C ALA A 45 40.29 -14.38 50.31
N THR A 46 39.48 -13.84 49.42
CA THR A 46 38.22 -14.45 48.96
C THR A 46 38.37 -14.93 47.52
N TYR A 47 37.95 -16.17 47.27
CA TYR A 47 37.96 -16.82 45.96
C TYR A 47 36.50 -16.97 45.51
N ALA A 48 36.17 -16.42 44.35
CA ALA A 48 34.84 -16.59 43.75
C ALA A 48 34.98 -17.27 42.38
N ASP A 49 34.20 -18.33 42.14
CA ASP A 49 34.06 -18.91 40.80
C ASP A 49 33.16 -18.01 39.97
N ILE A 50 33.74 -17.36 38.96
CA ILE A 50 33.04 -16.41 38.08
C ILE A 50 32.81 -16.99 36.68
N SER A 51 33.06 -18.29 36.48
CA SER A 51 32.95 -18.95 35.16
C SER A 51 31.57 -18.73 34.54
N GLY A 52 30.50 -18.88 35.33
CA GLY A 52 29.13 -18.65 34.88
C GLY A 52 28.85 -17.19 34.46
N ARG A 53 29.42 -16.21 35.18
CA ARG A 53 29.27 -14.79 34.83
C ARG A 53 29.99 -14.47 33.51
N VAL A 54 31.24 -14.94 33.37
CA VAL A 54 32.01 -14.73 32.14
C VAL A 54 31.34 -15.39 30.94
N GLU A 55 30.80 -16.60 31.10
CA GLU A 55 30.05 -17.29 30.05
C GLU A 55 28.79 -16.50 29.63
N GLN A 56 28.02 -16.00 30.61
CA GLN A 56 26.85 -15.18 30.36
C GLN A 56 27.19 -13.87 29.64
N ASP A 57 28.25 -13.17 30.06
CA ASP A 57 28.69 -11.92 29.44
C ASP A 57 29.14 -12.16 27.99
N LEU A 58 29.88 -13.25 27.73
CA LEU A 58 30.29 -13.63 26.38
C LEU A 58 29.10 -14.04 25.51
N ALA A 59 28.15 -14.80 26.06
CA ALA A 59 26.93 -15.18 25.36
C ALA A 59 26.08 -13.95 25.01
N LEU A 60 25.93 -13.01 25.96
CA LEU A 60 25.22 -11.75 25.75
C LEU A 60 25.89 -10.90 24.67
N LYS A 61 27.23 -10.78 24.71
CA LYS A 61 27.98 -10.04 23.70
C LYS A 61 27.78 -10.62 22.30
N ARG A 62 27.89 -11.94 22.15
CA ARG A 62 27.64 -12.63 20.86
C ARG A 62 26.20 -12.46 20.38
N ALA A 63 25.23 -12.55 21.30
CA ALA A 63 23.82 -12.34 20.97
C ALA A 63 23.57 -10.90 20.48
N ASN A 64 24.17 -9.91 21.14
CA ASN A 64 24.05 -8.51 20.76
C ASN A 64 24.68 -8.24 19.38
N GLU A 65 25.91 -8.71 19.15
CA GLU A 65 26.57 -8.61 17.83
C GLU A 65 25.72 -9.24 16.73
N SER A 66 25.12 -10.42 16.97
CA SER A 66 24.21 -11.06 16.02
C SER A 66 22.93 -10.23 15.78
N LEU A 67 22.36 -9.66 16.84
CA LEU A 67 21.17 -8.82 16.74
C LEU A 67 21.45 -7.54 15.94
N GLU A 68 22.57 -6.87 16.19
CA GLU A 68 22.99 -5.68 15.46
C GLU A 68 23.15 -5.97 13.96
N GLN A 69 23.76 -7.11 13.61
CA GLN A 69 23.86 -7.52 12.20
C GLN A 69 22.47 -7.76 11.59
N ARG A 70 21.58 -8.46 12.29
CA ARG A 70 20.21 -8.71 11.81
C ARG A 70 19.42 -7.42 11.62
N VAL A 71 19.49 -6.50 12.59
CA VAL A 71 18.84 -5.19 12.50
C VAL A 71 19.38 -4.43 11.29
N LYS A 72 20.70 -4.37 11.11
CA LYS A 72 21.32 -3.70 9.96
C LYS A 72 20.83 -4.30 8.63
N THR A 73 20.85 -5.62 8.48
CA THR A 73 20.36 -6.29 7.27
C THR A 73 18.89 -5.97 7.02
N ARG A 74 18.04 -6.08 8.04
CA ARG A 74 16.60 -5.80 7.90
C ARG A 74 16.31 -4.34 7.61
N THR A 75 17.06 -3.40 8.18
CA THR A 75 16.91 -1.97 7.88
C THR A 75 17.25 -1.71 6.41
N ILE A 76 18.32 -2.29 5.88
CA ILE A 76 18.68 -2.15 4.45
C ILE A 76 17.56 -2.72 3.55
N GLU A 77 17.06 -3.91 3.86
CA GLU A 77 15.96 -4.52 3.11
C GLU A 77 14.68 -3.66 3.16
N LEU A 78 14.31 -3.16 4.34
CA LEU A 78 13.14 -2.31 4.53
C LEU A 78 13.26 -1.00 3.77
N THR A 79 14.42 -0.33 3.84
CA THR A 79 14.65 0.91 3.09
C THR A 79 14.53 0.66 1.58
N ARG A 80 15.14 -0.43 1.07
CA ARG A 80 15.04 -0.79 -0.35
C ARG A 80 13.60 -1.02 -0.79
N VAL A 81 12.84 -1.79 -0.02
CA VAL A 81 11.43 -2.08 -0.33
C VAL A 81 10.58 -0.80 -0.25
N ASN A 82 10.86 0.10 0.69
CA ASN A 82 10.13 1.34 0.84
C ASN A 82 10.41 2.33 -0.31
N GLU A 83 11.66 2.41 -0.77
CA GLU A 83 12.03 3.17 -1.97
C GLU A 83 11.33 2.61 -3.22
N GLU A 84 11.32 1.30 -3.39
CA GLU A 84 10.64 0.62 -4.49
C GLU A 84 9.12 0.87 -4.46
N LEU A 85 8.50 0.76 -3.28
CA LEU A 85 7.08 1.04 -3.08
C LEU A 85 6.73 2.50 -3.38
N THR A 86 7.58 3.44 -2.96
CA THR A 86 7.40 4.86 -3.23
C THR A 86 7.40 5.13 -4.73
N ARG A 87 8.37 4.57 -5.47
CA ARG A 87 8.46 4.71 -6.93
C ARG A 87 7.21 4.16 -7.62
N VAL A 88 6.77 2.95 -7.25
CA VAL A 88 5.57 2.33 -7.85
C VAL A 88 4.32 3.15 -7.56
N ASN A 89 4.19 3.72 -6.37
CA ASN A 89 3.06 4.59 -6.03
C ASN A 89 3.04 5.87 -6.88
N GLU A 90 4.20 6.47 -7.15
CA GLU A 90 4.29 7.65 -8.02
C GLU A 90 3.92 7.32 -9.47
N GLU A 91 4.42 6.20 -10.01
CA GLU A 91 4.05 5.71 -11.35
C GLU A 91 2.54 5.43 -11.45
N LEU A 92 1.96 4.81 -10.42
CA LEU A 92 0.54 4.52 -10.35
C LEU A 92 -0.30 5.81 -10.31
N ALA A 93 0.11 6.79 -9.51
CA ALA A 93 -0.58 8.07 -9.43
C ALA A 93 -0.58 8.80 -10.80
N GLN A 94 0.55 8.79 -11.50
CA GLN A 94 0.63 9.37 -12.85
C GLN A 94 -0.27 8.63 -13.85
N ALA A 95 -0.28 7.30 -13.82
CA ALA A 95 -1.14 6.50 -14.68
C ALA A 95 -2.63 6.76 -14.40
N GLN A 96 -3.02 6.90 -13.12
CA GLN A 96 -4.38 7.25 -12.73
C GLN A 96 -4.78 8.63 -13.25
N MET A 97 -3.92 9.65 -13.10
CA MET A 97 -4.20 10.98 -13.61
C MET A 97 -4.44 10.99 -15.13
N LEU A 98 -3.59 10.29 -15.90
CA LEU A 98 -3.76 10.17 -17.35
C LEU A 98 -5.06 9.46 -17.73
N ALA A 99 -5.42 8.40 -16.99
CA ALA A 99 -6.67 7.67 -17.21
C ALA A 99 -7.90 8.53 -16.91
N GLU A 100 -7.88 9.31 -15.82
CA GLU A 100 -8.94 10.26 -15.47
C GLU A 100 -9.07 11.38 -16.50
N GLU A 101 -7.97 11.95 -16.96
CA GLU A 101 -7.98 12.98 -18.00
C GLU A 101 -8.57 12.44 -19.31
N ALA A 102 -8.18 11.23 -19.72
CA ALA A 102 -8.75 10.56 -20.88
C ALA A 102 -10.26 10.30 -20.72
N ASN A 103 -10.70 9.90 -19.53
CA ASN A 103 -12.11 9.66 -19.26
C ASN A 103 -12.92 10.97 -19.29
N LEU A 104 -12.42 12.03 -18.67
CA LEU A 104 -13.03 13.36 -18.72
C LEU A 104 -13.11 13.89 -20.16
N GLY A 105 -12.05 13.68 -20.94
CA GLY A 105 -12.01 14.00 -22.37
C GLY A 105 -13.09 13.27 -23.16
N LYS A 106 -13.25 11.96 -22.92
CA LYS A 106 -14.30 11.14 -23.53
C LYS A 106 -15.70 11.67 -23.19
N THR A 107 -15.97 11.98 -21.93
CA THR A 107 -17.26 12.56 -21.52
C THR A 107 -17.52 13.88 -22.22
N ARG A 108 -16.56 14.82 -22.20
CA ARG A 108 -16.71 16.13 -22.84
C ARG A 108 -16.96 16.00 -24.34
N PHE A 109 -16.23 15.11 -25.00
CA PHE A 109 -16.42 14.83 -26.42
C PHE A 109 -17.82 14.31 -26.71
N LEU A 110 -18.29 13.30 -25.96
CA LEU A 110 -19.63 12.74 -26.15
C LEU A 110 -20.73 13.78 -25.87
N ALA A 111 -20.61 14.55 -24.80
CA ALA A 111 -21.57 15.59 -24.45
C ALA A 111 -21.66 16.70 -25.51
N ALA A 112 -20.51 17.13 -26.06
CA ALA A 112 -20.47 18.13 -27.13
C ALA A 112 -21.00 17.58 -28.45
N ALA A 113 -20.54 16.39 -28.86
CA ALA A 113 -20.96 15.77 -30.12
C ALA A 113 -22.45 15.41 -30.12
N GLY A 114 -23.05 15.10 -28.96
CA GLY A 114 -24.47 14.75 -28.88
C GLY A 114 -25.39 15.82 -29.44
N HIS A 115 -25.17 17.10 -29.10
CA HIS A 115 -25.98 18.20 -29.64
C HIS A 115 -25.80 18.36 -31.16
N ASP A 116 -24.56 18.28 -31.62
CA ASP A 116 -24.21 18.42 -33.04
C ASP A 116 -24.74 17.25 -33.90
N ILE A 117 -24.93 16.06 -33.31
CA ILE A 117 -25.51 14.88 -33.96
C ILE A 117 -27.04 14.92 -33.92
N LEU A 118 -27.65 15.38 -32.82
CA LEU A 118 -29.11 15.45 -32.68
C LEU A 118 -29.74 16.47 -33.64
N GLN A 119 -29.08 17.60 -33.90
CA GLN A 119 -29.58 18.63 -34.83
C GLN A 119 -29.86 18.11 -36.26
N PRO A 120 -28.88 17.49 -36.97
CA PRO A 120 -29.13 16.94 -38.29
C PRO A 120 -30.10 15.75 -38.27
N LEU A 121 -30.14 14.97 -37.18
CA LEU A 121 -31.10 13.87 -37.03
C LEU A 121 -32.55 14.39 -36.96
N ASN A 122 -32.77 15.45 -36.17
CA ASN A 122 -34.07 16.12 -36.08
C ASN A 122 -34.50 16.74 -37.43
N ALA A 123 -33.55 17.32 -38.16
CA ALA A 123 -33.80 17.80 -39.52
C ALA A 123 -34.17 16.65 -40.47
N ALA A 124 -33.45 15.52 -40.42
CA ALA A 124 -33.75 14.34 -41.22
C ALA A 124 -35.16 13.79 -40.94
N ARG A 125 -35.59 13.77 -39.67
CA ARG A 125 -36.98 13.42 -39.28
C ARG A 125 -37.99 14.36 -39.90
N LEU A 126 -37.81 15.68 -39.79
CA LEU A 126 -38.70 16.68 -40.42
C LEU A 126 -38.85 16.46 -41.93
N TYR A 127 -37.75 16.18 -42.64
CA TYR A 127 -37.80 15.86 -44.07
C TYR A 127 -38.51 14.53 -44.34
N CYS A 128 -38.28 13.51 -43.53
CA CYS A 128 -38.97 12.21 -43.65
C CYS A 128 -40.47 12.33 -43.44
N SER A 129 -40.92 13.06 -42.41
CA SER A 129 -42.35 13.26 -42.16
C SER A 129 -43.02 14.01 -43.32
N SER A 130 -42.35 15.01 -43.93
CA SER A 130 -42.83 15.66 -45.17
C SER A 130 -42.88 14.71 -46.37
N LEU A 131 -41.91 13.79 -46.48
CA LEU A 131 -41.87 12.75 -47.52
C LEU A 131 -43.01 11.75 -47.36
N ILE A 132 -43.33 11.34 -46.14
CA ILE A 132 -44.45 10.43 -45.82
C ILE A 132 -45.77 11.06 -46.26
N GLU A 133 -45.98 12.34 -45.94
CA GLU A 133 -47.19 13.08 -46.32
C GLU A 133 -47.37 13.14 -47.84
N LYS A 134 -46.28 13.39 -48.58
CA LYS A 134 -46.30 13.50 -50.05
C LYS A 134 -46.38 12.15 -50.77
N ALA A 135 -45.76 11.10 -50.24
CA ALA A 135 -45.66 9.80 -50.90
C ALA A 135 -46.93 8.93 -50.78
N GLY A 136 -47.82 9.24 -49.83
CA GLY A 136 -49.09 8.55 -49.63
C GLY A 136 -48.92 7.05 -49.32
N LYS A 137 -49.94 6.22 -49.62
CA LYS A 137 -49.95 4.78 -49.28
C LYS A 137 -49.15 3.87 -50.23
N GLY A 138 -48.36 4.45 -51.13
CA GLY A 138 -47.58 3.70 -52.12
C GLY A 138 -46.32 3.04 -51.52
N PRO A 139 -45.56 2.27 -52.35
CA PRO A 139 -44.29 1.67 -51.94
C PRO A 139 -43.28 2.69 -51.38
N ALA A 140 -43.26 3.90 -51.93
CA ALA A 140 -42.41 5.00 -51.46
C ALA A 140 -42.80 5.49 -50.05
N GLY A 141 -44.09 5.55 -49.72
CA GLY A 141 -44.55 5.92 -48.38
C GLY A 141 -44.21 4.86 -47.33
N LYS A 142 -44.33 3.58 -47.68
CA LYS A 142 -43.84 2.48 -46.81
C LYS A 142 -42.34 2.57 -46.55
N ALA A 143 -41.54 2.88 -47.57
CA ALA A 143 -40.10 3.08 -47.40
C ALA A 143 -39.80 4.28 -46.49
N ALA A 144 -40.52 5.40 -46.65
CA ALA A 144 -40.34 6.58 -45.81
C ALA A 144 -40.69 6.32 -44.33
N ILE A 145 -41.77 5.58 -44.05
CA ILE A 145 -42.13 5.14 -42.68
C ILE A 145 -41.02 4.29 -42.05
N ASN A 146 -40.43 3.36 -42.81
CA ASN A 146 -39.33 2.54 -42.31
C ASN A 146 -38.08 3.38 -42.00
N ILE A 147 -37.80 4.42 -42.79
CA ILE A 147 -36.69 5.35 -42.54
C ILE A 147 -36.98 6.16 -41.27
N GLU A 148 -38.19 6.69 -41.08
CA GLU A 148 -38.57 7.41 -39.87
C GLU A 148 -38.40 6.55 -38.60
N SER A 149 -38.87 5.30 -38.63
CA SER A 149 -38.69 4.35 -37.51
C SER A 149 -37.21 4.02 -37.24
N SER A 150 -36.39 3.96 -38.30
CA SER A 150 -34.93 3.76 -38.15
C SER A 150 -34.26 4.98 -37.53
N LEU A 151 -34.66 6.20 -37.91
CA LEU A 151 -34.15 7.44 -37.33
C LEU A 151 -34.54 7.57 -35.85
N GLU A 152 -35.76 7.18 -35.47
CA GLU A 152 -36.23 7.14 -34.07
C GLU A 152 -35.43 6.14 -33.22
N SER A 153 -35.12 4.97 -33.80
CA SER A 153 -34.26 3.98 -33.15
C SER A 153 -32.85 4.51 -32.91
N VAL A 154 -32.27 5.22 -33.88
CA VAL A 154 -30.96 5.87 -33.76
C VAL A 154 -30.98 6.97 -32.71
N GLU A 155 -32.03 7.78 -32.66
CA GLU A 155 -32.22 8.82 -31.64
C GLU A 155 -32.25 8.23 -30.22
N THR A 156 -32.99 7.14 -30.04
CA THR A 156 -33.10 6.44 -28.75
C THR A 156 -31.74 5.89 -28.29
N ILE A 157 -31.01 5.23 -29.18
CA ILE A 157 -29.68 4.67 -28.86
C ILE A 157 -28.68 5.79 -28.53
N LEU A 158 -28.65 6.85 -29.33
CA LEU A 158 -27.78 8.00 -29.08
C LEU A 158 -28.12 8.68 -27.76
N GLY A 159 -29.41 8.87 -27.46
CA GLY A 159 -29.88 9.41 -26.19
C GLY A 159 -29.36 8.59 -25.01
N ALA A 160 -29.54 7.26 -25.04
CA ALA A 160 -29.05 6.37 -24.00
C ALA A 160 -27.53 6.45 -23.80
N VAL A 161 -26.74 6.51 -24.89
CA VAL A 161 -25.28 6.65 -24.81
C VAL A 161 -24.88 7.99 -24.17
N LEU A 162 -25.58 9.08 -24.50
CA LEU A 162 -25.33 10.39 -23.93
C LEU A 162 -25.71 10.45 -22.45
N ASP A 163 -26.82 9.82 -22.06
CA ASP A 163 -27.28 9.75 -20.68
C ASP A 163 -26.31 8.94 -19.82
N ILE A 164 -25.81 7.79 -20.31
CA ILE A 164 -24.74 7.02 -19.67
C ILE A 164 -23.49 7.90 -19.49
N SER A 165 -23.09 8.62 -20.56
CA SER A 165 -21.93 9.50 -20.47
C SER A 165 -22.10 10.63 -19.44
N ARG A 166 -23.31 11.19 -19.28
CA ARG A 166 -23.60 12.21 -18.27
C ARG A 166 -23.60 11.63 -16.86
N LEU A 167 -24.09 10.40 -16.70
CA LEU A 167 -24.10 9.67 -15.44
C LEU A 167 -22.68 9.33 -14.98
N ASP A 168 -21.85 8.78 -15.87
CA ASP A 168 -20.45 8.43 -15.58
C ASP A 168 -19.60 9.64 -15.14
N ALA A 169 -19.92 10.83 -15.63
CA ALA A 169 -19.25 12.08 -15.23
C ALA A 169 -19.88 12.78 -14.02
N GLY A 170 -20.90 12.19 -13.39
CA GLY A 170 -21.61 12.80 -12.27
C GLY A 170 -22.35 14.09 -12.61
N ALA A 171 -22.58 14.37 -13.90
CA ALA A 171 -23.28 15.57 -14.36
C ALA A 171 -24.81 15.42 -14.28
N MET A 172 -25.32 14.19 -14.12
CA MET A 172 -26.74 13.91 -13.91
C MET A 172 -27.10 14.20 -12.45
N LYS A 173 -27.85 15.28 -12.21
CA LYS A 173 -28.40 15.59 -10.88
C LYS A 173 -29.78 14.96 -10.73
N PRO A 174 -30.01 14.15 -9.70
CA PRO A 174 -31.35 13.67 -9.39
C PRO A 174 -32.25 14.86 -9.01
N ASP A 175 -33.49 14.82 -9.48
CA ASP A 175 -34.53 15.78 -9.10
C ASP A 175 -35.44 15.16 -8.04
N ASP A 176 -35.28 15.58 -6.79
CA ASP A 176 -36.04 15.04 -5.67
C ASP A 176 -37.44 15.65 -5.64
N THR A 177 -38.41 14.94 -6.23
CA THR A 177 -39.81 15.35 -6.28
C THR A 177 -40.75 14.24 -5.83
N ALA A 178 -41.90 14.62 -5.26
CA ALA A 178 -42.96 13.68 -4.94
C ALA A 178 -43.75 13.36 -6.22
N PHE A 179 -43.81 12.10 -6.61
CA PHE A 179 -44.56 11.63 -7.79
C PHE A 179 -45.42 10.40 -7.46
N SER A 180 -46.46 10.17 -8.26
CA SER A 180 -47.36 9.03 -8.09
C SER A 180 -46.73 7.75 -8.65
N LEU A 181 -46.57 6.75 -7.78
CA LEU A 181 -46.05 5.42 -8.16
C LEU A 181 -47.03 4.62 -9.04
N ASP A 182 -48.33 4.95 -9.06
CA ASP A 182 -49.36 4.19 -9.79
C ASP A 182 -49.08 4.13 -11.30
N GLY A 183 -48.62 5.25 -11.90
CA GLY A 183 -48.29 5.31 -13.31
C GLY A 183 -47.05 4.49 -13.68
N LEU A 184 -46.04 4.47 -12.80
CA LEU A 184 -44.79 3.75 -13.02
C LEU A 184 -45.00 2.23 -12.88
N LEU A 185 -45.81 1.82 -11.90
CA LEU A 185 -46.13 0.41 -11.66
C LEU A 185 -47.04 -0.20 -12.75
N ARG A 186 -47.94 0.58 -13.36
CA ARG A 186 -48.75 0.10 -14.50
C ARG A 186 -47.91 -0.28 -15.71
N GLN A 187 -46.78 0.39 -15.92
CA GLN A 187 -45.91 0.13 -17.07
C GLN A 187 -45.15 -1.20 -16.92
N ILE A 188 -44.87 -1.62 -15.68
CA ILE A 188 -44.23 -2.89 -15.36
C ILE A 188 -45.23 -4.06 -15.39
N GLY A 189 -46.51 -3.81 -15.09
CA GLY A 189 -47.54 -4.85 -15.07
C GLY A 189 -48.10 -5.28 -16.44
N ASN A 190 -47.65 -4.65 -17.53
CA ASN A 190 -48.12 -4.90 -18.90
C ASN A 190 -47.08 -5.60 -19.80
N ASP A 191 -45.91 -5.97 -19.26
CA ASP A 191 -44.95 -6.93 -19.84
C ASP A 191 -45.12 -8.32 -19.19
#